data_AF-A0A171DDP2-F1
#
_entry.id   AF-A0A171DDP2-F1
#
_cell.length_a   1.000
_cell.length_b   1.000
_cell.length_c   1.000
_cell.angle_alpha   90.00
_cell.angle_beta   90.00
_cell.angle_gamma   90.00
#
_symmetry.space_group_name_H-M   'P 1'
#
loop_
_entity.id
_entity.type
_entity.pdbx_description
1 polymer ?
#
loop_
_entity_poly.entity_id
_entity_poly.type
_entity_poly.pdbx_seq_one_letter_code
_entity_poly.pdbx_strand_id
1 'polypeptide(L)'
;MGAKVVLLRVARIDDDRTGCAPVLSLMNHLGDGIPSRQELDGITNAVDRSCPLGIPVDAAMKMTVFRVAVHRRKDPDYRALGFEPLMGLVRSRPQDEVLDPEAYTHWEGLAETMQWFAGCR
;
A
#
# COMPACT_ATOMS: atom_id res chain seq x y z
N MET A 1 -10.38 6.44 -20.19
CA MET A 1 -9.72 6.80 -18.93
C MET A 1 -8.53 5.86 -18.77
N GLY A 2 -7.32 6.38 -18.63
CA GLY A 2 -6.14 5.55 -18.40
C GLY A 2 -6.26 4.79 -17.08
N ALA A 3 -5.64 3.62 -16.98
CA ALA A 3 -5.52 2.92 -15.71
C ALA A 3 -4.64 3.75 -14.78
N LYS A 4 -5.17 4.13 -13.60
CA LYS A 4 -4.39 4.86 -12.61
C LYS A 4 -3.56 3.89 -11.77
N VAL A 5 -2.33 4.30 -11.48
CA VAL A 5 -1.38 3.57 -10.65
C VAL A 5 -1.45 4.13 -9.23
N VAL A 6 -1.73 3.23 -8.28
CA VAL A 6 -1.62 3.47 -6.84
C VAL A 6 -0.30 2.87 -6.37
N LEU A 7 0.44 3.60 -5.53
CA LEU A 7 1.70 3.13 -4.98
C LEU A 7 1.58 2.78 -3.50
N LEU A 8 2.03 1.57 -3.19
CA LEU A 8 2.21 1.08 -1.83
C LEU A 8 3.71 0.89 -1.59
N ARG A 9 4.15 1.25 -0.39
CA ARG A 9 5.51 1.00 0.06
C ARG A 9 5.50 0.02 1.21
N VAL A 10 6.38 -0.98 1.15
CA VAL A 10 6.67 -1.83 2.30
C VAL A 10 7.46 -1.00 3.31
N ALA A 11 6.83 -0.61 4.41
CA ALA A 11 7.48 0.13 5.49
C ALA A 11 8.35 -0.79 6.34
N ARG A 12 7.80 -1.94 6.73
CA ARG A 12 8.51 -3.00 7.44
C ARG A 12 7.86 -4.35 7.18
N ILE A 13 8.56 -5.41 7.53
CA ILE A 13 8.02 -6.76 7.62
C ILE A 13 7.91 -7.08 9.10
N ASP A 14 6.69 -7.28 9.58
CA ASP A 14 6.48 -7.83 10.90
C ASP A 14 6.68 -9.34 10.81
N ASP A 15 7.84 -9.81 11.25
CA ASP A 15 8.20 -11.22 11.29
C ASP A 15 8.01 -11.75 12.72
N ASP A 16 7.09 -12.71 12.88
CA ASP A 16 6.83 -13.37 14.15
C ASP A 16 6.94 -14.91 14.02
N ARG A 17 6.75 -15.63 15.12
CA ARG A 17 6.87 -17.11 15.12
C ARG A 17 5.85 -17.81 14.21
N THR A 18 4.78 -17.13 13.83
CA THR A 18 3.63 -17.66 13.10
C THR A 18 3.59 -17.23 11.64
N GLY A 19 4.31 -16.18 11.26
CA GLY A 19 4.48 -15.78 9.87
C GLY A 19 5.17 -14.43 9.67
N CYS A 20 5.21 -14.00 8.41
CA CYS A 20 5.70 -12.67 8.03
C CYS A 20 4.53 -11.87 7.47
N ALA A 21 4.24 -10.70 8.03
CA ALA A 21 3.19 -9.79 7.57
C ALA A 21 3.81 -8.46 7.13
N PRO A 22 3.79 -8.11 5.82
CA PRO A 22 4.24 -6.79 5.41
C PRO A 22 3.29 -5.71 5.94
N VAL A 23 3.88 -4.67 6.51
CA VAL A 23 3.22 -3.41 6.83
C VAL A 23 3.42 -2.49 5.63
N LEU A 24 2.35 -2.23 4.91
CA LEU A 24 2.33 -1.39 3.73
C LEU A 24 1.82 0.00 4.08
N SER A 25 2.44 1.03 3.55
CA SER A 25 1.94 2.40 3.63
C SER A 25 1.60 2.89 2.22
N LEU A 26 0.42 3.46 2.09
CA LEU A 26 -0.03 4.14 0.89
C LEU A 26 0.82 5.39 0.65
N MET A 27 1.30 5.55 -0.58
CA MET A 27 2.07 6.73 -0.97
C MET A 27 1.15 7.81 -1.52
N ASN A 28 1.55 9.07 -1.38
CA ASN A 28 0.82 10.22 -1.91
C ASN A 28 1.05 10.37 -3.43
N HIS A 29 0.60 9.36 -4.19
CA HIS A 29 0.71 9.28 -5.63
C HIS A 29 -0.54 8.67 -6.25
N LEU A 30 -1.08 9.34 -7.27
CA LEU A 30 -2.01 8.74 -8.22
C LEU A 30 -1.71 9.31 -9.60
N GLY A 31 -1.26 8.46 -10.53
CA GLY A 31 -0.90 8.87 -11.88
C GLY A 31 -1.09 7.75 -12.89
N ASP A 32 -0.98 8.04 -14.17
CA ASP A 32 -1.22 7.06 -15.24
C ASP A 32 0.00 6.15 -15.52
N GLY A 33 1.03 6.21 -14.68
CA GLY A 33 2.27 5.45 -14.87
C GLY A 33 3.10 5.34 -13.59
N ILE A 34 4.10 4.45 -13.66
CA ILE A 34 5.06 4.19 -12.59
C ILE A 34 6.11 5.33 -12.61
N PRO A 35 6.31 6.06 -11.50
CA PRO A 35 7.36 7.08 -11.40
C PRO A 35 8.76 6.50 -11.54
N SER A 36 9.71 7.33 -11.97
CA SER A 36 11.13 6.98 -11.95
C SER A 36 11.62 6.79 -10.51
N ARG A 37 12.75 6.09 -10.35
CA ARG A 37 13.31 5.80 -9.02
C ARG A 37 13.62 7.06 -8.20
N GLN A 38 14.11 8.11 -8.86
CA GLN A 38 14.39 9.39 -8.19
C GLN A 38 13.11 10.05 -7.67
N GLU A 39 12.00 9.93 -8.42
CA GLU A 39 10.69 10.43 -8.00
C GLU A 39 10.13 9.60 -6.84
N LEU A 40 10.26 8.27 -6.89
CA LEU A 40 9.81 7.37 -5.81
C LEU A 40 10.42 7.73 -4.45
N ASP A 41 11.71 8.06 -4.41
CA ASP A 41 12.39 8.45 -3.17
C ASP A 41 11.81 9.74 -2.57
N GLY A 42 11.31 10.66 -3.40
CA GLY A 42 10.71 11.93 -3.00
C GLY A 42 9.22 11.86 -2.62
N ILE A 43 8.48 10.83 -3.06
CA ILE A 43 7.04 10.72 -2.77
C ILE A 43 6.83 10.35 -1.30
N THR A 44 6.10 11.18 -0.55
CA THR A 44 5.77 10.94 0.86
C THR A 44 4.67 9.89 1.02
N ASN A 45 4.50 9.35 2.23
CA ASN A 45 3.30 8.57 2.54
C ASN A 45 2.06 9.49 2.47
N ALA A 46 0.90 8.91 2.18
CA ALA A 46 -0.38 9.59 2.33
C ALA A 46 -0.61 9.93 3.82
N VAL A 47 -1.27 11.06 4.09
CA VAL A 47 -1.61 11.46 5.46
C VAL A 47 -2.91 10.76 5.87
N ASP A 48 -3.02 10.37 7.14
CA ASP A 48 -4.25 9.76 7.65
C ASP A 48 -5.48 10.60 7.34
N ARG A 49 -6.58 9.90 7.02
CA ARG A 49 -7.85 10.50 6.59
C ARG A 49 -7.77 11.30 5.28
N SER A 50 -6.70 11.14 4.52
CA SER A 50 -6.61 11.61 3.14
C SER A 50 -6.30 10.44 2.22
N CYS A 51 -6.99 10.36 1.08
CA CYS A 51 -6.52 9.46 0.03
C CYS A 51 -5.35 10.11 -0.73
N PRO A 52 -4.61 9.39 -1.58
CA PRO A 52 -3.49 9.92 -2.37
C PRO A 52 -3.85 11.09 -3.29
N LEU A 53 -5.15 11.37 -3.46
CA LEU A 53 -5.67 12.52 -4.19
C LEU A 53 -5.95 13.75 -3.30
N GLY A 54 -5.65 13.67 -2.00
CA GLY A 54 -6.03 14.70 -1.03
C GLY A 54 -7.55 14.83 -0.85
N ILE A 55 -8.34 13.85 -1.33
CA ILE A 55 -9.79 13.84 -1.15
C ILE A 55 -10.05 13.44 0.31
N PRO A 56 -10.88 14.20 1.04
CA PRO A 56 -11.34 13.80 2.36
C PRO A 56 -12.05 12.45 2.24
N VAL A 57 -11.47 11.42 2.84
CA VAL A 57 -12.12 10.12 2.94
C VAL A 57 -12.97 10.11 4.19
N ASP A 58 -14.21 9.68 4.03
CA ASP A 58 -15.15 9.47 5.11
C ASP A 58 -14.60 8.44 6.12
N ALA A 59 -15.18 8.42 7.33
CA ALA A 59 -14.60 7.77 8.50
C ALA A 59 -14.31 6.25 8.34
N ALA A 60 -14.82 5.61 7.29
CA ALA A 60 -14.57 4.21 6.93
C ALA A 60 -13.21 3.99 6.23
N MET A 61 -12.62 5.03 5.61
CA MET A 61 -11.36 4.93 4.84
C MET A 61 -10.24 5.79 5.43
N LYS A 62 -10.08 5.72 6.75
CA LYS A 62 -8.98 6.38 7.46
C LYS A 62 -7.63 5.70 7.25
N MET A 63 -7.62 4.47 6.74
CA MET A 63 -6.45 3.60 6.74
C MET A 63 -5.54 3.91 5.55
N THR A 64 -4.37 4.48 5.86
CA THR A 64 -3.26 4.64 4.91
C THR A 64 -2.14 3.63 5.16
N VAL A 65 -2.24 2.85 6.25
CA VAL A 65 -1.29 1.82 6.66
C VAL A 65 -2.03 0.50 6.81
N PHE A 66 -1.53 -0.55 6.17
CA PHE A 66 -2.16 -1.86 6.09
C PHE A 66 -1.20 -2.93 6.59
N ARG A 67 -1.65 -3.82 7.47
CA ARG A 67 -0.93 -5.05 7.80
C ARG A 67 -1.53 -6.19 7.01
N VAL A 68 -0.79 -6.72 6.05
CA VAL A 68 -1.29 -7.80 5.19
C VAL A 68 -0.89 -9.13 5.82
N ALA A 69 -1.86 -9.87 6.36
CA ALA A 69 -1.64 -11.22 6.84
C ALA A 69 -1.26 -12.12 5.65
N VAL A 70 -0.19 -12.91 5.78
CA VAL A 70 0.24 -13.85 4.74
C VAL A 70 -0.08 -15.29 5.14
N HIS A 71 -1.22 -15.84 4.70
CA HIS A 71 -1.54 -17.25 4.83
C HIS A 71 -0.99 -18.04 3.64
N ARG A 72 0.29 -18.44 3.71
CA ARG A 72 1.06 -19.11 2.62
C ARG A 72 0.34 -20.22 1.81
N ARG A 73 -0.70 -20.87 2.36
CA ARG A 73 -1.50 -21.92 1.67
C ARG A 73 -2.82 -21.45 1.07
N LYS A 74 -3.37 -20.31 1.52
CA LYS A 74 -4.72 -19.84 1.13
C LYS A 74 -4.68 -18.49 0.43
N ASP A 75 -3.61 -17.74 0.57
CA ASP A 75 -3.50 -16.45 -0.08
C ASP A 75 -3.30 -16.62 -1.59
N PRO A 76 -3.99 -15.82 -2.40
CA PRO A 76 -3.69 -15.73 -3.82
C PRO A 76 -2.30 -15.11 -4.04
N ASP A 77 -1.73 -15.37 -5.21
CA ASP A 77 -0.57 -14.63 -5.68
C ASP A 77 -0.96 -13.16 -5.85
N TYR A 78 -0.28 -12.26 -5.12
CA TYR A 78 -0.54 -10.82 -5.19
C TYR A 78 -0.39 -10.28 -6.62
N ARG A 79 0.46 -10.88 -7.46
CA ARG A 79 0.59 -10.48 -8.87
C ARG A 79 -0.67 -10.76 -9.68
N ALA A 80 -1.35 -11.88 -9.38
CA ALA A 80 -2.62 -12.22 -10.03
C ALA A 80 -3.74 -11.24 -9.65
N LEU A 81 -3.59 -10.52 -8.53
CA LEU A 81 -4.50 -9.47 -8.08
C LEU A 81 -4.15 -8.08 -8.64
N GLY A 82 -3.14 -7.99 -9.50
CA GLY A 82 -2.72 -6.73 -10.14
C GLY A 82 -1.65 -5.95 -9.36
N PHE A 83 -1.04 -6.54 -8.32
CA PHE A 83 0.10 -5.92 -7.65
C PHE A 83 1.42 -6.22 -8.39
N GLU A 84 2.10 -5.18 -8.85
CA GLU A 84 3.41 -5.30 -9.49
C GLU A 84 4.52 -4.84 -8.53
N PRO A 85 5.48 -5.72 -8.16
CA PRO A 85 6.60 -5.31 -7.33
C PRO A 85 7.56 -4.45 -8.16
N LEU A 86 7.76 -3.21 -7.74
CA LEU A 86 8.77 -2.34 -8.35
C LEU A 86 10.17 -2.85 -7.95
N MET A 87 11.02 -3.10 -8.95
CA MET A 87 12.37 -3.61 -8.70
C MET A 87 13.26 -2.53 -8.07
N GLY A 88 13.76 -2.82 -6.87
CA GLY A 88 14.75 -2.00 -6.17
C GLY A 88 14.40 -1.82 -4.70
N LEU A 89 15.44 -1.78 -3.85
CA LEU A 89 15.27 -1.40 -2.45
C LEU A 89 14.96 0.10 -2.39
N VAL A 90 13.75 0.44 -1.96
CA VAL A 90 13.43 1.78 -1.46
C VAL A 90 14.10 1.90 -0.08
N ARG A 91 14.76 3.01 0.19
CA ARG A 91 15.38 3.22 1.51
C ARG A 91 14.31 3.21 2.59
N SER A 92 14.54 2.45 3.66
CA SER A 92 13.76 2.58 4.90
C SER A 92 13.81 4.04 5.37
N ARG A 93 12.66 4.55 5.79
CA ARG A 93 12.50 5.93 6.26
C ARG A 93 12.46 5.92 7.80
N PRO A 94 12.96 6.98 8.49
CA PRO A 94 12.97 7.03 9.95
C PRO A 94 11.61 6.84 10.64
N GLN A 95 10.52 7.10 9.93
CA GLN A 95 9.14 7.00 10.45
C GLN A 95 8.52 5.61 10.24
N ASP A 96 9.22 4.67 9.61
CA ASP A 96 8.65 3.36 9.25
C ASP A 96 8.35 2.48 10.47
N GLU A 97 9.16 2.62 11.52
CA GLU A 97 9.01 1.85 12.75
C GLU A 97 7.78 2.28 13.56
N VAL A 98 7.35 3.54 13.42
CA VAL A 98 6.22 4.10 14.17
C VAL A 98 4.89 4.05 13.43
N LEU A 99 4.87 3.57 12.17
CA LEU A 99 3.62 3.36 11.45
C LEU A 99 2.81 2.27 12.15
N ASP A 100 1.65 2.63 12.70
CA ASP A 100 0.77 1.68 13.38
C ASP A 100 -0.35 1.24 12.42
N PRO A 101 -0.37 -0.01 11.95
CA PRO A 101 -1.46 -0.49 11.13
C PRO A 101 -2.73 -0.65 11.96
N GLU A 102 -3.74 0.16 11.70
CA GLU A 102 -5.03 0.11 12.41
C GLU A 102 -5.80 -1.20 12.16
N ALA A 103 -5.55 -1.90 11.04
CA ALA A 103 -6.23 -3.15 10.70
C ALA A 103 -5.34 -4.18 10.00
N TYR A 104 -5.74 -5.44 10.17
CA TYR A 104 -5.30 -6.56 9.34
C TYR A 104 -6.14 -6.67 8.09
N THR A 105 -5.50 -6.96 6.96
CA THR A 105 -6.16 -7.33 5.70
C THR A 105 -5.46 -8.54 5.08
N HIS A 106 -6.02 -9.04 3.98
CA HIS A 106 -5.39 -10.02 3.09
C HIS A 106 -5.23 -9.38 1.71
N TRP A 107 -4.52 -10.04 0.80
CA TRP A 107 -4.20 -9.45 -0.51
C TRP A 107 -5.44 -9.07 -1.34
N GLU A 108 -6.52 -9.87 -1.31
CA GLU A 108 -7.75 -9.56 -2.06
C GLU A 108 -8.44 -8.30 -1.50
N GLY A 109 -8.67 -8.23 -0.19
CA GLY A 109 -9.24 -7.04 0.44
C GLY A 109 -8.38 -5.79 0.24
N LEU A 110 -7.04 -5.93 0.19
CA LEU A 110 -6.16 -4.84 -0.20
C LEU A 110 -6.39 -4.42 -1.66
N ALA A 111 -6.53 -5.37 -2.59
CA ALA A 111 -6.78 -5.08 -4.01
C ALA A 111 -8.10 -4.31 -4.20
N GLU A 112 -9.18 -4.75 -3.55
CA GLU A 112 -10.47 -4.04 -3.56
C GLU A 112 -10.34 -2.59 -3.06
N THR A 113 -9.58 -2.40 -1.98
CA THR A 113 -9.28 -1.07 -1.44
C THR A 113 -8.50 -0.21 -2.45
N MET A 114 -7.52 -0.79 -3.15
CA MET A 114 -6.72 -0.08 -4.15
C MET A 114 -7.52 0.28 -5.40
N GLN A 115 -8.44 -0.60 -5.85
CA GLN A 115 -9.34 -0.30 -6.97
C GLN A 115 -10.19 0.94 -6.67
N TRP A 116 -10.72 1.03 -5.44
CA TRP A 116 -11.44 2.21 -5.00
C TRP A 116 -10.56 3.47 -5.06
N PHE A 117 -9.32 3.43 -4.55
CA PHE A 117 -8.39 4.57 -4.63
C PHE A 117 -8.06 4.98 -6.07
N ALA A 118 -7.97 4.01 -6.98
CA ALA A 118 -7.79 4.25 -8.40
C ALA A 118 -9.04 4.83 -9.09
N GLY A 119 -10.19 4.85 -8.41
CA GLY A 119 -11.48 5.24 -8.96
C GLY A 119 -12.11 4.18 -9.87
N CYS A 120 -11.67 2.93 -9.74
CA CYS A 120 -12.25 1.77 -10.40
C CYS A 120 -13.34 1.19 -9.48
N ARG A 121 -14.55 1.00 -10.01
CA ARG A 121 -15.71 0.48 -9.27
C ARG A 121 -16.44 -0.56 -10.10
#